data_AF-A0A8D0HGY3-F1
#
_entry.id   AF-A0A8D0HGY3-F1
#
_cell.length_a   1.000
_cell.length_b   1.000
_cell.length_c   1.000
_cell.angle_alpha   90.00
_cell.angle_beta   90.00
_cell.angle_gamma   90.00
#
_symmetry.space_group_name_H-M   'P 1'
#
loop_
_entity.id
_entity.type
_entity.pdbx_description
1 polymer ?
#
loop_
_entity_poly.entity_id
_entity_poly.type
_entity_poly.pdbx_seq_one_letter_code
_entity_poly.pdbx_strand_id
1 'polypeptide(L)'
;MKVPPQEVAKGILGVQNHLEKAAEKLRSITPIKFFISSRTDTGVHALCNSAHIDIERAAEKPPFSESILAQALNFHLQPEPIHHLNLSAMEEAAQFLLGTHDFSTFRSINSDADIRSPVKTLLQADARPIASFMSHHCEHSWLRFWELEFRS
;
A
#
# COMPACT_ATOMS: atom_id res chain seq x y z
N MET A 1 -17.57 41.31 -4.68
CA MET A 1 -17.08 40.40 -3.60
C MET A 1 -16.22 39.34 -4.28
N LYS A 2 -14.91 39.34 -4.04
CA LYS A 2 -13.99 38.36 -4.64
C LYS A 2 -14.04 37.11 -3.75
N VAL A 3 -14.51 35.99 -4.30
CA VAL A 3 -14.46 34.70 -3.59
C VAL A 3 -12.97 34.37 -3.38
N PRO A 4 -12.51 34.14 -2.15
CA PRO A 4 -11.11 33.78 -1.93
C PRO A 4 -10.83 32.44 -2.64
N PRO A 5 -9.63 32.27 -3.23
CA PRO A 5 -9.27 31.00 -3.85
C PRO A 5 -9.41 29.89 -2.82
N GLN A 6 -10.13 28.82 -3.17
CA GLN A 6 -10.17 27.63 -2.34
C GLN A 6 -8.75 27.09 -2.24
N GLU A 7 -8.23 27.13 -1.01
CA GLU A 7 -6.95 26.54 -0.67
C GLU A 7 -7.11 25.03 -0.87
N VAL A 8 -6.54 24.51 -1.97
CA VAL A 8 -6.50 23.08 -2.24
C VAL A 8 -5.77 22.45 -1.07
N ALA A 9 -6.50 21.69 -0.25
CA ALA A 9 -5.94 20.98 0.89
C ALA A 9 -4.68 20.25 0.42
N LYS A 10 -3.52 20.61 1.00
CA LYS A 10 -2.26 19.90 0.77
C LYS A 10 -2.49 18.46 1.19
N GLY A 11 -2.79 17.61 0.22
CA GLY A 11 -3.08 16.20 0.45
C GLY A 11 -1.94 15.56 1.23
N ILE A 12 -2.29 14.75 2.23
CA ILE A 12 -1.31 13.92 2.95
C ILE A 12 -0.56 13.08 1.90
N LEU A 13 0.77 13.18 1.89
CA LEU A 13 1.62 12.44 0.96
C LEU A 13 1.50 10.93 1.26
N GLY A 14 1.03 10.16 0.27
CA GLY A 14 0.92 8.70 0.34
C GLY A 14 1.90 7.99 -0.59
N VAL A 15 1.92 6.65 -0.54
CA VAL A 15 2.78 5.80 -1.38
C VAL A 15 2.59 6.11 -2.87
N GLN A 16 1.34 6.26 -3.31
CA GLN A 16 1.02 6.59 -4.70
C GLN A 16 1.66 7.91 -5.16
N ASN A 17 1.68 8.94 -4.32
CA ASN A 17 2.26 10.23 -4.70
C ASN A 17 3.77 10.15 -4.91
N HIS A 18 4.46 9.35 -4.08
CA HIS A 18 5.90 9.12 -4.23
C HIS A 18 6.21 8.31 -5.48
N LEU A 19 5.40 7.29 -5.80
CA LEU A 19 5.50 6.52 -7.03
C LEU A 19 5.28 7.39 -8.27
N GLU A 20 4.24 8.23 -8.28
CA GLU A 20 3.96 9.17 -9.36
C GLU A 20 5.12 10.15 -9.58
N LYS A 21 5.63 10.75 -8.49
CA LYS A 21 6.78 11.66 -8.53
C LYS A 21 8.07 10.98 -9.04
N ALA A 22 8.30 9.73 -8.67
CA ALA A 22 9.41 8.94 -9.20
C ALA A 22 9.22 8.65 -10.70
N ALA A 23 8.00 8.33 -11.13
CA ALA A 23 7.67 8.01 -12.51
C ALA A 23 7.82 9.20 -13.46
N GLU A 24 7.64 10.45 -13.00
CA GLU A 24 7.95 11.65 -13.79
C GLU A 24 9.38 11.64 -14.36
N LYS A 25 10.32 11.00 -13.66
CA LYS A 25 11.73 10.91 -14.08
C LYS A 25 11.95 9.92 -15.23
N LEU A 26 10.98 9.06 -15.54
CA LEU A 26 11.01 8.14 -16.67
C LEU A 26 10.84 8.85 -18.03
N ARG A 27 10.42 10.13 -18.01
CA ARG A 27 10.25 11.00 -19.19
C ARG A 27 9.34 10.37 -20.25
N SER A 28 8.16 9.95 -19.82
CA SER A 28 7.11 9.56 -20.76
C SER A 28 6.59 10.77 -21.53
N ILE A 29 6.08 10.55 -22.75
CA ILE A 29 5.46 11.60 -23.58
C ILE A 29 4.19 12.12 -22.90
N THR A 30 3.41 11.21 -22.33
CA THR A 30 2.17 11.50 -21.60
C THR A 30 2.39 11.39 -20.09
N PRO A 31 1.56 12.06 -19.27
CA PRO A 31 1.54 11.82 -17.83
C PRO A 31 1.30 10.33 -17.52
N ILE A 32 2.14 9.75 -16.67
CA ILE A 32 2.01 8.36 -16.26
C ILE A 32 0.94 8.29 -15.16
N LYS A 33 -0.08 7.45 -15.37
CA LYS A 33 -1.14 7.20 -14.39
C LYS A 33 -0.95 5.82 -13.77
N PHE A 34 -1.02 5.77 -12.43
CA PHE A 34 -0.96 4.52 -11.68
C PHE A 34 -2.36 3.93 -11.47
N PHE A 35 -2.47 2.64 -11.72
CA PHE A 35 -3.62 1.81 -11.37
C PHE A 35 -3.16 0.76 -10.38
N ILE A 36 -3.34 1.05 -9.11
CA ILE A 36 -2.83 0.25 -8.01
C ILE A 36 -3.88 -0.81 -7.63
N SER A 37 -3.42 -2.02 -7.32
CA SER A 37 -4.27 -3.16 -6.98
C SER A 37 -5.08 -2.94 -5.70
N SER A 38 -4.54 -2.18 -4.74
CA SER A 38 -5.21 -1.86 -3.48
C SER A 38 -4.78 -0.51 -2.92
N ARG A 39 -5.67 0.09 -2.11
CA ARG A 39 -5.38 1.29 -1.31
C ARG A 39 -4.98 0.84 0.09
N THR A 40 -3.92 1.42 0.64
CA THR A 40 -3.52 1.26 2.04
C THR A 40 -3.80 2.55 2.81
N ASP A 41 -4.19 2.42 4.08
CA ASP A 41 -4.32 3.57 4.98
C ASP A 41 -2.94 3.97 5.54
N THR A 42 -2.86 5.16 6.13
CA THR A 42 -1.63 5.67 6.74
C THR A 42 -1.08 4.68 7.77
N GLY A 43 0.19 4.29 7.63
CA GLY A 43 0.85 3.33 8.51
C GLY A 43 0.73 1.86 8.10
N VAL A 44 -0.08 1.54 7.08
CA VAL A 44 -0.22 0.18 6.56
C VAL A 44 0.85 -0.11 5.50
N HIS A 45 1.55 -1.23 5.70
CA HIS A 45 2.57 -1.74 4.79
C HIS A 45 1.96 -2.73 3.80
N ALA A 46 2.54 -2.84 2.59
CA ALA A 46 2.11 -3.82 1.60
C ALA A 46 3.32 -4.51 0.96
N LEU A 47 3.36 -5.84 1.07
CA LEU A 47 4.47 -6.66 0.58
C LEU A 47 4.48 -6.82 -0.94
N CYS A 48 3.32 -7.11 -1.52
CA CYS A 48 3.14 -7.36 -2.95
C CYS A 48 2.01 -6.49 -3.51
N ASN A 49 2.02 -5.19 -3.19
CA ASN A 49 1.13 -4.30 -3.90
C ASN A 49 1.57 -4.23 -5.37
N SER A 50 0.64 -4.55 -6.27
CA SER A 50 0.89 -4.49 -7.70
C SER A 50 0.28 -3.22 -8.27
N ALA A 51 0.89 -2.66 -9.29
CA ALA A 51 0.32 -1.55 -10.05
C ALA A 51 0.56 -1.77 -11.54
N HIS A 52 -0.40 -1.34 -12.37
CA HIS A 52 -0.18 -1.18 -13.80
C HIS A 52 -0.02 0.30 -14.14
N ILE A 53 0.87 0.57 -15.11
CA ILE A 53 1.13 1.89 -15.66
C ILE A 53 1.34 1.76 -17.17
N ASP A 54 0.91 2.79 -17.89
CA ASP A 54 1.22 2.96 -19.30
C ASP A 54 2.35 3.99 -19.44
N ILE A 55 3.38 3.62 -20.22
CA ILE A 55 4.55 4.47 -20.46
C ILE A 55 4.71 4.64 -21.96
N GLU A 56 4.39 5.83 -22.46
CA GLU A 56 4.68 6.19 -23.84
C GLU A 56 6.09 6.79 -23.96
N ARG A 57 6.92 6.23 -24.84
CA ARG A 57 8.33 6.61 -25.03
C ARG A 57 8.51 7.32 -26.37
N ALA A 58 9.45 8.26 -26.44
CA ALA A 58 9.85 8.86 -27.71
C ALA A 58 10.21 7.79 -28.73
N ALA A 59 9.85 8.00 -30.00
CA ALA A 59 9.91 6.99 -31.07
C ALA A 59 11.28 6.29 -31.23
N GLU A 60 12.38 6.97 -30.87
CA GLU A 60 13.74 6.44 -30.98
C GLU A 60 14.21 5.66 -29.74
N LYS A 61 13.38 5.57 -28.70
CA LYS A 61 13.73 4.89 -27.45
C LYS A 61 13.00 3.56 -27.35
N PRO A 62 13.72 2.45 -27.11
CA PRO A 62 13.06 1.17 -26.86
C PRO A 62 12.23 1.23 -25.56
N PRO A 63 11.24 0.32 -25.42
CA PRO A 63 10.58 0.04 -24.16
C PRO A 63 11.61 -0.26 -23.07
N PHE A 64 11.29 0.09 -21.83
CA PHE A 64 12.10 -0.35 -20.70
C PHE A 64 11.99 -1.87 -20.56
N SER A 65 13.10 -2.54 -20.23
CA SER A 65 13.02 -3.86 -19.63
C SER A 65 12.51 -3.73 -18.19
N GLU A 66 11.85 -4.78 -17.70
CA GLU A 66 11.27 -4.83 -16.34
C GLU A 66 12.31 -4.44 -15.27
N SER A 67 13.52 -5.00 -15.38
CA SER A 67 14.61 -4.75 -14.44
C SER A 67 15.07 -3.29 -14.45
N ILE A 68 15.20 -2.67 -15.62
CA ILE A 68 15.64 -1.26 -15.72
C ILE A 68 14.55 -0.32 -15.22
N LEU A 69 13.28 -0.62 -15.51
CA LEU A 69 12.15 0.15 -15.01
C LEU A 69 12.10 0.14 -13.48
N ALA A 70 12.19 -1.05 -12.87
CA ALA A 70 12.20 -1.21 -11.42
C ALA A 70 13.38 -0.48 -10.77
N GLN A 71 14.59 -0.61 -11.33
CA GLN A 71 15.78 0.08 -10.82
C GLN A 71 15.64 1.60 -10.89
N ALA A 72 15.14 2.14 -12.00
CA ALA A 72 14.94 3.58 -12.18
C ALA A 72 13.93 4.13 -11.17
N LEU A 73 12.80 3.45 -10.98
CA LEU A 73 11.80 3.85 -9.98
C LEU A 73 12.40 3.78 -8.56
N ASN A 74 13.07 2.68 -8.20
CA ASN A 74 13.68 2.51 -6.88
C ASN A 74 14.75 3.57 -6.59
N PHE A 75 15.57 3.93 -7.58
CA PHE A 75 16.56 5.00 -7.44
C PHE A 75 15.92 6.34 -7.06
N HIS A 76 14.74 6.64 -7.61
CA HIS A 76 14.01 7.86 -7.32
C HIS A 76 13.14 7.81 -6.05
N LEU A 77 13.01 6.63 -5.42
CA LEU A 77 12.26 6.40 -4.17
C LEU A 77 13.14 6.35 -2.90
N GLN A 78 14.47 6.47 -3.04
CA GLN A 78 15.41 6.28 -1.93
C GLN A 78 15.31 7.20 -0.69
N PRO A 79 14.65 8.38 -0.67
CA PRO A 79 14.57 9.15 0.58
C PRO A 79 13.54 8.63 1.61
N GLU A 80 12.70 7.63 1.28
CA GLU A 80 11.52 7.33 2.10
C GLU A 80 11.74 6.17 3.10
N PRO A 81 11.64 6.42 4.43
CA PRO A 81 11.78 5.39 5.45
C PRO A 81 10.44 4.69 5.69
N ILE A 82 10.35 3.45 5.20
CA ILE A 82 9.24 2.56 5.50
C ILE A 82 9.50 1.94 6.88
N HIS A 83 8.53 2.07 7.80
CA HIS A 83 8.71 1.88 9.24
C HIS A 83 8.78 0.41 9.70
N HIS A 84 9.34 0.19 10.89
CA HIS A 84 9.32 -1.11 11.57
C HIS A 84 8.02 -1.30 12.36
N LEU A 85 7.35 -2.43 12.12
CA LEU A 85 6.16 -2.85 12.88
C LEU A 85 6.54 -3.53 14.19
N ASN A 86 5.76 -3.29 15.26
CA ASN A 86 5.89 -4.00 16.54
C ASN A 86 5.00 -5.24 16.54
N LEU A 87 5.61 -6.39 16.29
CA LEU A 87 4.90 -7.65 16.09
C LEU A 87 4.23 -8.17 17.37
N SER A 88 4.92 -8.11 18.51
CA SER A 88 4.35 -8.58 19.78
C SER A 88 3.10 -7.78 20.16
N ALA A 89 3.11 -6.47 19.91
CA ALA A 89 1.94 -5.63 20.15
C ALA A 89 0.81 -5.95 19.16
N MET A 90 1.11 -6.29 17.91
CA MET A 90 0.11 -6.68 16.91
C MET A 90 -0.52 -8.04 17.24
N GLU A 91 0.27 -9.02 17.68
CA GLU A 91 -0.20 -10.34 18.13
C GLU A 91 -1.10 -10.20 19.36
N GLU A 92 -0.69 -9.40 20.35
CA GLU A 92 -1.48 -9.10 21.54
C GLU A 92 -2.81 -8.41 21.16
N ALA A 93 -2.75 -7.40 20.30
CA ALA A 93 -3.94 -6.67 19.83
C ALA A 93 -4.93 -7.58 19.07
N ALA A 94 -4.43 -8.51 18.25
CA ALA A 94 -5.27 -9.43 17.47
C ALA A 94 -6.14 -10.32 18.35
N GLN A 95 -5.63 -10.73 19.52
CA GLN A 95 -6.40 -11.55 20.47
C GLN A 95 -7.66 -10.86 20.97
N PHE A 96 -7.64 -9.52 21.11
CA PHE A 96 -8.82 -8.76 21.53
C PHE A 96 -9.92 -8.70 20.45
N LEU A 97 -9.59 -9.00 19.19
CA LEU A 97 -10.56 -8.97 18.09
C LEU A 97 -11.35 -10.28 17.97
N LEU A 98 -10.91 -11.36 18.61
CA LEU A 98 -11.58 -12.67 18.55
C LEU A 98 -12.92 -12.65 19.27
N GLY A 99 -13.90 -13.36 18.71
CA GLY A 99 -15.26 -13.44 19.21
C GLY A 99 -16.20 -12.41 18.59
N THR A 100 -17.35 -12.20 19.22
CA THR A 100 -18.41 -11.33 18.71
C THR A 100 -18.26 -9.91 19.24
N HIS A 101 -18.01 -8.97 18.33
CA HIS A 101 -17.83 -7.55 18.66
C HIS A 101 -18.61 -6.66 17.72
N ASP A 102 -18.89 -5.44 18.18
CA ASP A 102 -19.30 -4.35 17.32
C ASP A 102 -18.05 -3.71 16.69
N PHE A 103 -17.86 -3.92 15.38
CA PHE A 103 -16.73 -3.39 14.63
C PHE A 103 -17.03 -2.04 13.94
N SER A 104 -18.02 -1.28 14.43
CA SER A 104 -18.37 0.04 13.89
C SER A 104 -17.19 1.01 13.84
N THR A 105 -16.26 0.93 14.79
CA THR A 105 -15.04 1.74 14.83
C THR A 105 -14.02 1.40 13.73
N PHE A 106 -14.06 0.18 13.19
CA PHE A 106 -13.19 -0.30 12.10
C PHE A 106 -13.82 -0.10 10.72
N ARG A 107 -14.99 0.53 10.67
CA ARG A 107 -15.76 0.67 9.46
C ARG A 107 -15.26 1.84 8.62
N SER A 108 -15.06 1.61 7.32
CA SER A 108 -14.79 2.72 6.40
C SER A 108 -16.00 3.65 6.28
N ILE A 109 -15.73 4.95 6.32
CA ILE A 109 -16.73 6.03 6.15
C ILE A 109 -17.52 5.87 4.83
N ASN A 110 -16.91 5.27 3.81
CA ASN A 110 -17.52 5.07 2.49
C ASN A 110 -18.05 3.64 2.27
N SER A 111 -18.12 2.80 3.31
CA SER A 111 -18.75 1.48 3.20
C SER A 111 -20.27 1.62 3.18
N ASP A 112 -20.99 0.59 2.71
CA ASP A 112 -22.46 0.52 2.68
C ASP A 112 -23.09 0.56 4.10
N ALA A 113 -22.96 1.73 4.73
CA ALA A 113 -23.43 2.24 6.03
C ALA A 113 -24.60 1.44 6.63
N ASP A 114 -25.61 1.41 5.79
CA ASP A 114 -26.97 1.24 6.23
C ASP A 114 -27.49 -0.16 5.90
N ILE A 115 -26.68 -0.99 5.24
CA ILE A 115 -27.11 -2.29 4.70
C ILE A 115 -26.67 -3.46 5.58
N ARG A 116 -25.52 -3.37 6.27
CA ARG A 116 -24.92 -4.50 7.00
C ARG A 116 -24.70 -4.16 8.47
N SER A 117 -25.04 -5.11 9.35
CA SER A 117 -24.74 -5.02 10.77
C SER A 117 -23.22 -4.91 11.00
N PRO A 118 -22.76 -3.97 11.85
CA PRO A 118 -21.36 -3.87 12.23
C PRO A 118 -20.94 -4.95 13.24
N VAL A 119 -21.91 -5.66 13.82
CA VAL A 119 -21.65 -6.77 14.74
C VAL A 119 -21.23 -7.99 13.95
N LYS A 120 -20.01 -8.48 14.18
CA LYS A 120 -19.46 -9.68 13.54
C LYS A 120 -18.77 -10.57 14.56
N THR A 121 -18.66 -11.85 14.23
CA THR A 121 -17.86 -12.82 15.00
C THR A 121 -16.57 -13.10 14.25
N LEU A 122 -15.43 -12.77 14.84
CA LEU A 122 -14.13 -13.13 14.29
C LEU A 122 -13.67 -14.45 14.91
N LEU A 123 -13.59 -15.50 14.10
CA LEU A 123 -13.22 -16.85 14.52
C LEU A 123 -11.70 -17.06 14.57
N GLN A 124 -10.94 -16.27 13.83
CA GLN A 124 -9.50 -16.38 13.74
C GLN A 124 -8.86 -15.01 13.43
N ALA A 125 -7.74 -14.73 14.09
CA ALA A 125 -6.91 -13.54 13.92
C ALA A 125 -5.47 -13.89 14.28
N ASP A 126 -4.74 -14.48 13.32
CA ASP A 126 -3.37 -14.94 13.54
C ASP A 126 -2.37 -14.08 12.75
N ALA A 127 -1.23 -13.78 13.37
CA ALA A 127 -0.06 -13.23 12.71
C ALA A 127 1.07 -14.26 12.79
N ARG A 128 1.46 -14.87 11.67
CA ARG A 128 2.49 -15.93 11.67
C ARG A 128 3.64 -15.60 10.71
N PRO A 129 4.89 -15.93 11.08
CA PRO A 129 6.00 -15.72 10.18
C PRO A 129 5.90 -16.73 9.04
N ILE A 130 6.05 -16.26 7.80
CA ILE A 130 6.05 -17.12 6.61
C ILE A 130 7.45 -17.15 6.00
N ALA A 131 7.94 -18.37 5.75
CA ALA A 131 8.96 -18.61 4.74
C ALA A 131 8.24 -18.69 3.38
N SER A 132 8.10 -17.53 2.72
CA SER A 132 7.44 -17.41 1.42
C SER A 132 8.44 -17.75 0.32
N PHE A 133 7.96 -17.96 -0.92
CA PHE A 133 8.82 -17.96 -2.11
C PHE A 133 9.77 -16.74 -2.15
N MET A 134 9.36 -15.63 -1.52
CA MET A 134 10.15 -14.40 -1.41
C MET A 134 11.37 -14.49 -0.49
N SER A 135 11.45 -15.49 0.40
CA SER A 135 12.64 -15.73 1.22
C SER A 135 13.88 -15.97 0.35
N HIS A 136 13.71 -16.48 -0.88
CA HIS A 136 14.78 -16.68 -1.86
C HIS A 136 15.15 -15.42 -2.67
N HIS A 137 14.25 -14.45 -2.79
CA HIS A 137 14.50 -13.21 -3.55
C HIS A 137 15.07 -12.08 -2.67
N CYS A 138 14.98 -12.23 -1.35
CA CYS A 138 15.42 -11.25 -0.37
C CYS A 138 16.43 -11.83 0.63
N GLU A 139 17.36 -12.66 0.16
CA GLU A 139 18.39 -13.33 1.00
C GLU A 139 19.28 -12.35 1.78
N HIS A 140 19.34 -11.07 1.38
CA HIS A 140 20.12 -10.01 2.04
C HIS A 140 19.25 -9.00 2.81
N SER A 141 17.95 -9.24 2.90
CA SER A 141 17.07 -8.39 3.69
C SER A 141 16.83 -9.03 5.06
N TRP A 142 17.07 -8.26 6.11
CA TRP A 142 16.67 -8.51 7.49
C TRP A 142 15.14 -8.48 7.71
N LEU A 143 14.36 -8.45 6.62
CA LEU A 143 12.91 -8.37 6.65
C LEU A 143 12.33 -9.74 6.99
N ARG A 144 11.47 -9.78 8.00
CA ARG A 144 10.67 -10.96 8.37
C ARG A 144 9.29 -10.80 7.76
N PHE A 145 8.81 -11.84 7.08
CA PHE A 145 7.52 -11.85 6.41
C PHE A 145 6.45 -12.45 7.31
N TRP A 146 5.24 -11.92 7.24
CA TRP A 146 4.12 -12.34 8.09
C TRP A 146 2.85 -12.47 7.27
N GLU A 147 2.09 -13.52 7.53
CA GLU A 147 0.73 -13.69 7.02
C GLU A 147 -0.26 -13.34 8.12
N LEU A 148 -1.30 -12.60 7.74
CA LEU A 148 -2.45 -12.31 8.58
C LEU A 148 -3.65 -13.08 8.04
N GLU A 149 -4.18 -14.00 8.84
CA GLU A 149 -5.38 -14.76 8.49
C GLU A 149 -6.56 -14.30 9.36
N PHE A 150 -7.65 -13.92 8.70
CA PHE A 150 -8.90 -13.52 9.35
C PHE A 150 -10.04 -14.39 8.81
N ARG A 151 -10.84 -14.94 9.73
CA ARG A 151 -12.03 -15.72 9.41
C ARG A 151 -13.21 -15.16 10.18
N SER A 152 -14.24 -14.69 9.48
CA SER A 152 -15.45 -14.08 10.06
C SER A 152 -16.72 -14.66 9.50
#